data_AF-A0A5J4QGS4-F1
#
_entry.id   AF-A0A5J4QGS4-F1
#
_cell.length_a   1.000
_cell.length_b   1.000
_cell.length_c   1.000
_cell.angle_alpha   90.00
_cell.angle_beta   90.00
_cell.angle_gamma   90.00
#
_symmetry.space_group_name_H-M   'P 1'
#
loop_
_entity.id
_entity.type
_entity.pdbx_description
1 polymer ?
#
loop_
_entity_poly.entity_id
_entity_poly.type
_entity_poly.pdbx_seq_one_letter_code
_entity_poly.pdbx_strand_id
1 'polypeptide(L)'
;MNDVYHYPPDLFDLVVQTIPLLNRSKKAVLTFFNGAGVDTSIYTDISLKVNTSPDTISKYEICRIILERINQNSDKYLRERREVLKRITEFEAFSICWESDQLKAKGLISEIQKVINVKDSFTRMRQERENEQSLRKKEYQDKIVELNKQRALLDKLKKELYSLFAETNPQKRGKALESVLNNYFKFYQILVKDDFRRTGDVGEGVVEQIDGIIEIDNQIYLVEMKWKKDPIGGNDIFSHLGRIYHRANAHGIFISASGYSPSGITAAKEALIKN
;
A
#
# COMPACT_ATOMS: atom_id res chain seq x y z
N MET A 1 11.29 25.73 17.57
CA MET A 1 11.97 26.19 16.34
C MET A 1 13.46 26.08 16.62
N ASN A 2 14.07 24.94 16.30
CA ASN A 2 15.52 24.80 16.41
C ASN A 2 16.08 25.20 15.05
N ASP A 3 16.76 26.34 14.98
CA ASP A 3 17.66 26.65 13.86
C ASP A 3 18.81 25.65 13.92
N VAL A 4 18.56 24.46 13.36
CA VAL A 4 19.58 23.45 13.16
C VAL A 4 20.50 24.00 12.06
N TYR A 5 21.72 24.37 12.41
CA TYR A 5 22.80 24.58 11.44
C TYR A 5 22.88 23.34 10.53
N HIS A 6 22.57 23.49 9.24
CA HIS A 6 22.49 22.34 8.33
C HIS A 6 23.86 21.83 7.92
N TYR A 7 24.80 22.76 7.71
CA TYR A 7 26.20 22.41 7.81
C TYR A 7 26.57 22.35 9.29
N PRO A 8 26.94 21.17 9.81
CA PRO A 8 27.61 21.07 11.09
C PRO A 8 28.86 21.96 11.09
N PRO A 9 29.27 22.50 12.24
CA PRO A 9 30.44 23.38 12.36
C PRO A 9 31.69 22.84 11.63
N ASP A 10 32.01 21.55 11.80
CA ASP A 10 33.17 20.93 11.18
C ASP A 10 33.11 20.96 9.64
N LEU A 11 31.95 20.63 9.07
CA LEU A 11 31.75 20.66 7.61
C LEU A 11 31.77 22.09 7.10
N PHE A 12 31.18 23.02 7.85
CA PHE A 12 31.17 24.44 7.51
C PHE A 12 32.60 24.97 7.37
N ASP A 13 33.46 24.70 8.35
CA ASP A 13 34.85 25.16 8.34
C ASP A 13 35.67 24.50 7.22
N LEU A 14 35.46 23.21 6.95
CA LEU A 14 36.11 22.54 5.81
C LEU A 14 35.74 23.20 4.48
N VAL A 15 34.47 23.53 4.27
CA VAL A 15 33.99 24.21 3.06
C VAL A 15 34.59 25.62 2.95
N VAL A 16 34.63 26.37 4.06
CA VAL A 16 35.26 27.71 4.12
C VAL A 16 36.74 27.65 3.74
N GLN A 17 37.46 26.61 4.17
CA GLN A 17 38.87 26.44 3.83
C GLN A 17 39.09 25.99 2.39
N THR A 18 38.16 25.23 1.81
CA THR A 18 38.33 24.61 0.49
C THR A 18 38.08 25.57 -0.67
N ILE A 19 36.95 26.29 -0.67
CA ILE A 19 36.52 27.15 -1.81
C ILE A 19 37.60 28.18 -2.21
N PRO A 20 38.28 28.88 -1.27
CA PRO A 20 39.37 29.78 -1.60
C PRO A 20 40.53 29.13 -2.33
N LEU A 21 40.87 27.87 -2.04
CA LEU A 21 41.96 27.15 -2.70
C LEU A 21 41.60 26.74 -4.13
N LEU A 22 40.32 26.45 -4.38
CA LEU A 22 39.80 26.12 -5.71
C LEU A 22 39.72 27.32 -6.65
N ASN A 23 39.76 28.55 -6.11
CA ASN A 23 39.52 29.78 -6.85
C ASN A 23 40.68 30.76 -6.72
N ARG A 24 41.36 31.08 -7.83
CA ARG A 24 42.56 31.94 -7.80
C ARG A 24 42.32 33.38 -7.34
N SER A 25 41.11 33.92 -7.53
CA SER A 25 40.79 35.33 -7.22
C SER A 25 39.51 35.51 -6.40
N LYS A 26 39.33 36.69 -5.79
CA LYS A 26 38.10 37.07 -5.05
C LYS A 26 36.88 37.05 -5.95
N LYS A 27 37.01 37.52 -7.21
CA LYS A 27 35.94 37.45 -8.22
C LYS A 27 35.58 36.00 -8.56
N ALA A 28 36.56 35.10 -8.69
CA ALA A 28 36.30 33.68 -8.95
C ALA A 28 35.52 33.02 -7.80
N VAL A 29 35.78 33.38 -6.54
CA VAL A 29 34.98 32.91 -5.39
C VAL A 29 33.51 33.36 -5.53
N LEU A 30 33.25 34.62 -5.92
CA LEU A 30 31.88 35.08 -6.17
C LEU A 30 31.22 34.32 -7.34
N THR A 31 31.97 34.09 -8.42
CA THR A 31 31.50 33.28 -9.56
C THR A 31 31.20 31.84 -9.16
N PHE A 32 31.98 31.25 -8.24
CA PHE A 32 31.71 29.93 -7.69
C PHE A 32 30.33 29.87 -7.01
N PHE A 33 30.02 30.84 -6.14
CA PHE A 33 28.72 30.90 -5.47
C PHE A 33 27.56 31.20 -6.43
N ASN A 34 27.74 32.12 -7.38
CA ASN A 34 26.75 32.36 -8.42
C ASN A 34 26.48 31.10 -9.26
N GLY A 35 27.55 30.38 -9.63
CA GLY A 35 27.47 29.10 -10.33
C GLY A 35 26.82 27.98 -9.51
N ALA A 36 26.87 28.07 -8.18
CA ALA A 36 26.14 27.20 -7.28
C ALA A 36 24.66 27.62 -7.09
N GLY A 37 24.21 28.67 -7.78
CA GLY A 37 22.84 29.17 -7.72
C GLY A 37 22.56 30.15 -6.58
N VAL A 38 23.59 30.61 -5.84
CA VAL A 38 23.38 31.64 -4.81
C VAL A 38 23.06 32.95 -5.49
N ASP A 39 21.85 33.47 -5.24
CA ASP A 39 21.38 34.74 -5.78
C ASP A 39 22.30 35.88 -5.35
N THR A 40 22.66 36.75 -6.30
CA THR A 40 23.54 37.90 -6.06
C THR A 40 23.07 38.82 -4.94
N SER A 41 21.76 38.93 -4.71
CA SER A 41 21.18 39.70 -3.60
C SER A 41 21.68 39.26 -2.23
N ILE A 42 22.12 38.01 -2.08
CA ILE A 42 22.69 37.46 -0.84
C ILE A 42 24.08 38.01 -0.56
N TYR A 43 24.80 38.54 -1.56
CA TYR A 43 26.19 38.99 -1.42
C TYR A 43 26.51 40.25 -2.24
N THR A 44 25.52 41.12 -2.46
CA THR A 44 25.71 42.40 -3.14
C THR A 44 26.71 43.30 -2.42
N ASP A 45 26.61 43.39 -1.09
CA ASP A 45 27.54 44.14 -0.24
C ASP A 45 28.98 43.61 -0.35
N ILE A 46 29.15 42.29 -0.43
CA ILE A 46 30.45 41.66 -0.63
C ILE A 46 30.99 41.93 -2.03
N SER A 47 30.13 41.86 -3.04
CA SER A 47 30.49 42.18 -4.43
C SER A 47 30.96 43.63 -4.58
N LEU A 48 30.26 44.56 -3.91
CA LEU A 48 30.67 45.97 -3.84
C LEU A 48 32.03 46.13 -3.17
N LYS A 49 32.24 45.52 -2.00
CA LYS A 49 33.53 45.55 -1.29
C LYS A 49 34.69 45.02 -2.13
N VAL A 50 34.50 43.91 -2.83
CA VAL A 50 35.53 43.33 -3.72
C VAL A 50 35.90 44.29 -4.86
N ASN A 51 34.97 45.12 -5.33
CA ASN A 51 35.22 46.08 -6.40
C ASN A 51 35.80 47.42 -5.90
N THR A 52 35.42 47.88 -4.71
CA THR A 52 35.82 49.21 -4.20
C THR A 52 37.03 49.17 -3.29
N SER A 53 37.18 48.12 -2.49
CA SER A 53 38.16 48.04 -1.41
C SER A 53 38.66 46.59 -1.26
N PRO A 54 39.20 45.98 -2.33
CA PRO A 54 39.51 44.56 -2.36
C PRO A 54 40.42 44.13 -1.21
N ASP A 55 41.41 44.94 -0.83
CA ASP A 55 42.40 44.59 0.21
C ASP A 55 41.82 44.46 1.61
N THR A 56 40.60 44.95 1.84
CA THR A 56 39.91 44.89 3.14
C THR A 56 39.21 43.55 3.41
N ILE A 57 39.12 42.66 2.41
CA ILE A 57 38.39 41.39 2.55
C ILE A 57 39.17 40.23 1.92
N SER A 58 39.28 39.12 2.64
CA SER A 58 39.96 37.90 2.16
C SER A 58 39.02 36.95 1.43
N LYS A 59 39.57 36.02 0.62
CA LYS A 59 38.76 34.94 -0.01
C LYS A 59 38.03 34.08 1.03
N TYR A 60 38.67 33.82 2.16
CA TYR A 60 38.11 33.02 3.25
C TYR A 60 36.95 33.74 3.93
N GLU A 61 37.07 35.05 4.13
CA GLU A 61 36.03 35.88 4.71
C GLU A 61 34.82 36.03 3.79
N ILE A 62 35.04 36.25 2.48
CA ILE A 62 33.98 36.19 1.46
C ILE A 62 33.21 34.87 1.58
N CYS A 63 33.94 33.76 1.60
CA CYS A 63 33.37 32.42 1.68
C CYS A 63 32.53 32.23 2.95
N ARG A 64 33.10 32.57 4.12
CA ARG A 64 32.44 32.46 5.42
C ARG A 64 31.13 33.26 5.46
N ILE A 65 31.15 34.53 5.06
CA ILE A 65 29.97 35.39 5.12
C ILE A 65 28.84 34.86 4.22
N ILE A 66 29.15 34.47 2.99
CA ILE A 66 28.15 33.94 2.06
C ILE A 66 27.58 32.62 2.59
N LEU A 67 28.45 31.73 3.07
CA LEU A 67 28.03 30.45 3.64
C LEU A 67 27.17 30.63 4.89
N GLU A 68 27.52 31.55 5.79
CA GLU A 68 26.69 31.87 6.97
C GLU A 68 25.27 32.28 6.54
N ARG A 69 25.15 33.17 5.55
CA ARG A 69 23.85 33.66 5.06
C ARG A 69 22.99 32.55 4.46
N ILE A 70 23.58 31.66 3.66
CA ILE A 70 22.83 30.54 3.06
C ILE A 70 22.66 29.36 4.02
N ASN A 71 23.40 29.31 5.13
CA ASN A 71 23.25 28.28 6.14
C ASN A 71 22.19 28.63 7.19
N GLN A 72 21.77 29.90 7.25
CA GLN A 72 20.62 30.38 8.03
C GLN A 72 19.30 29.99 7.37
N ASN A 73 18.27 29.71 8.18
CA ASN A 73 16.93 29.26 7.79
C ASN A 73 16.89 27.88 7.12
N SER A 74 16.04 26.99 7.64
CA SER A 74 16.23 25.55 7.43
C SER A 74 16.18 25.09 5.98
N ASP A 75 15.22 25.59 5.21
CA ASP A 75 14.91 25.01 3.90
C ASP A 75 15.11 25.99 2.74
N LYS A 76 15.24 27.30 3.02
CA LYS A 76 15.25 28.34 2.00
C LYS A 76 16.38 28.18 0.98
N TYR A 77 17.57 27.78 1.45
CA TYR A 77 18.78 27.67 0.62
C TYR A 77 19.34 26.23 0.56
N LEU A 78 18.48 25.23 0.72
CA LEU A 78 18.90 23.82 0.71
C LEU A 78 19.54 23.43 -0.63
N ARG A 79 19.02 23.94 -1.75
CA ARG A 79 19.51 23.62 -3.09
C ARG A 79 20.92 24.16 -3.31
N GLU A 80 21.14 25.42 -2.96
CA GLU A 80 22.41 26.15 -3.12
C GLU A 80 23.50 25.50 -2.27
N ARG A 81 23.18 25.10 -1.03
CA ARG A 81 24.10 24.36 -0.18
C ARG A 81 24.51 23.02 -0.80
N ARG A 82 23.54 22.22 -1.25
CA ARG A 82 23.83 20.93 -1.92
C ARG A 82 24.71 21.13 -3.15
N GLU A 83 24.44 22.16 -3.94
CA GLU A 83 25.23 22.47 -5.13
C GLU A 83 26.66 22.92 -4.77
N VAL A 84 26.84 23.71 -3.70
CA VAL A 84 28.18 24.07 -3.19
C VAL A 84 28.99 22.82 -2.84
N LEU A 85 28.42 21.89 -2.06
CA LEU A 85 29.11 20.65 -1.69
C LEU A 85 29.42 19.81 -2.92
N LYS A 86 28.45 19.65 -3.83
CA LYS A 86 28.61 18.90 -5.07
C LYS A 86 29.79 19.42 -5.90
N ARG A 87 29.85 20.74 -6.14
CA ARG A 87 30.92 21.37 -6.91
C ARG A 87 32.30 21.22 -6.27
N ILE A 88 32.37 21.11 -4.94
CA ILE A 88 33.61 20.83 -4.22
C ILE A 88 34.01 19.36 -4.39
N THR A 89 33.07 18.43 -4.17
CA THR A 89 33.36 17.00 -4.19
C THR A 89 33.61 16.44 -5.59
N GLU A 90 33.10 17.10 -6.63
CA GLU A 90 33.29 16.74 -8.04
C GLU A 90 34.41 17.58 -8.71
N PHE A 91 35.20 18.33 -7.94
CA PHE A 91 36.27 19.15 -8.50
C PHE A 91 37.48 18.30 -8.89
N GLU A 92 37.72 18.17 -10.20
CA GLU A 92 38.86 17.40 -10.75
C GLU A 92 39.96 18.28 -11.39
N ALA A 93 39.67 19.55 -11.67
CA ALA A 93 40.54 20.44 -12.43
C ALA A 93 41.65 21.10 -11.59
N PHE A 94 42.36 20.34 -10.75
CA PHE A 94 43.37 20.89 -9.81
C PHE A 94 44.50 21.68 -10.47
N SER A 95 44.79 21.42 -11.74
CA SER A 95 45.79 22.18 -12.52
C SER A 95 45.45 23.68 -12.64
N ILE A 96 44.18 24.07 -12.46
CA ILE A 96 43.76 25.49 -12.48
C ILE A 96 43.95 26.18 -11.13
N CYS A 97 44.31 25.47 -10.06
CA CYS A 97 44.62 26.05 -8.75
C CYS A 97 46.07 26.58 -8.72
N TRP A 98 46.43 27.32 -7.67
CA TRP A 98 47.86 27.61 -7.42
C TRP A 98 48.58 26.31 -7.07
N GLU A 99 49.82 26.14 -7.56
CA GLU A 99 50.59 24.90 -7.37
C GLU A 99 50.75 24.55 -5.88
N SER A 100 51.00 25.55 -5.03
CA SER A 100 51.08 25.41 -3.57
C SER A 100 49.77 24.96 -2.91
N ASP A 101 48.62 25.20 -3.56
CA ASP A 101 47.30 24.96 -3.00
C ASP A 101 46.73 23.58 -3.40
N GLN A 102 47.26 22.95 -4.47
CA GLN A 102 46.67 21.74 -5.06
C GLN A 102 46.59 20.58 -4.06
N LEU A 103 47.69 20.29 -3.36
CA LEU A 103 47.74 19.16 -2.41
C LEU A 103 46.84 19.42 -1.19
N LYS A 104 46.81 20.67 -0.71
CA LYS A 104 45.94 21.08 0.39
C LYS A 104 44.46 20.99 0.00
N ALA A 105 44.10 21.42 -1.21
CA ALA A 105 42.73 21.33 -1.73
C ALA A 105 42.26 19.87 -1.84
N LYS A 106 43.10 18.97 -2.38
CA LYS A 106 42.79 17.52 -2.45
C LYS A 106 42.55 16.91 -1.08
N GLY A 107 43.37 17.25 -0.09
CA GLY A 107 43.22 16.79 1.30
C GLY A 107 41.87 17.20 1.89
N LEU A 108 41.53 18.48 1.79
CA LEU A 108 40.26 19.01 2.32
C LEU A 108 39.03 18.42 1.60
N ILE A 109 39.09 18.23 0.29
CA ILE A 109 38.00 17.56 -0.46
C ILE A 109 37.79 16.13 0.04
N SER A 110 38.86 15.38 0.30
CA SER A 110 38.76 14.02 0.85
C SER A 110 38.11 14.00 2.24
N GLU A 111 38.44 14.97 3.10
CA GLU A 111 37.81 15.12 4.41
C GLU A 111 36.31 15.44 4.29
N ILE A 112 35.94 16.37 3.40
CA ILE A 112 34.53 16.70 3.12
C ILE A 112 33.76 15.45 2.65
N GLN A 113 34.32 14.68 1.71
CA GLN A 113 33.70 13.45 1.21
C GLN A 113 33.45 12.43 2.32
N LYS A 114 34.40 12.25 3.25
CA LYS A 114 34.23 11.36 4.42
C LYS A 114 33.09 11.81 5.32
N VAL A 115 33.02 13.11 5.65
CA VAL A 115 31.98 13.67 6.51
C VAL A 115 30.59 13.51 5.89
N ILE A 116 30.46 13.72 4.58
CA ILE A 116 29.19 13.56 3.84
C ILE A 116 28.77 12.08 3.82
N ASN A 117 29.66 11.16 3.44
CA ASN A 117 29.34 9.73 3.32
C ASN A 117 28.88 9.11 4.63
N VAL A 118 29.51 9.47 5.76
CA VAL A 118 29.09 9.00 7.08
C VAL A 118 27.66 9.46 7.38
N LYS A 119 27.33 10.72 7.12
CA LYS A 119 26.01 11.29 7.45
C LYS A 119 24.89 10.82 6.51
N ASP A 120 25.19 10.61 5.23
CA ASP A 120 24.25 10.03 4.27
C ASP A 120 23.89 8.58 4.64
N SER A 121 24.84 7.80 5.16
CA SER A 121 24.58 6.42 5.59
C SER A 121 23.58 6.33 6.75
N PHE A 122 23.72 7.20 7.77
CA PHE A 122 22.78 7.27 8.89
C PHE A 122 21.39 7.78 8.46
N THR A 123 21.35 8.72 7.52
CA THR A 123 20.10 9.27 6.99
C THR A 123 19.32 8.21 6.20
N ARG A 124 20.00 7.44 5.35
CA ARG A 124 19.41 6.32 4.60
C ARG A 124 18.90 5.22 5.52
N MET A 125 19.69 4.78 6.50
CA MET A 125 19.27 3.77 7.49
C MET A 125 18.03 4.21 8.28
N ARG A 126 17.93 5.49 8.65
CA ARG A 126 16.76 6.02 9.35
C ARG A 126 15.51 6.02 8.46
N GLN A 127 15.65 6.46 7.20
CA GLN A 127 14.54 6.46 6.23
C GLN A 127 14.06 5.04 5.90
N GLU A 128 14.97 4.08 5.72
CA GLU A 128 14.62 2.68 5.49
C GLU A 128 13.82 2.10 6.66
N ARG A 129 14.25 2.38 7.90
CA ARG A 129 13.56 1.92 9.11
C ARG A 129 12.18 2.57 9.30
N GLU A 130 12.04 3.86 8.98
CA GLU A 130 10.75 4.57 9.00
C GLU A 130 9.81 4.04 7.90
N ASN A 131 10.34 3.78 6.70
CA ASN A 131 9.58 3.18 5.59
C ASN A 131 9.10 1.77 5.95
N GLU A 132 9.96 0.90 6.48
CA GLU A 132 9.59 -0.47 6.89
C GLU A 132 8.49 -0.44 7.97
N GLN A 133 8.60 0.46 8.95
CA GLN A 133 7.56 0.62 9.97
C GLN A 133 6.24 1.12 9.40
N SER A 134 6.28 2.05 8.43
CA SER A 134 5.07 2.55 7.79
C SER A 134 4.38 1.50 6.92
N LEU A 135 5.15 0.70 6.17
CA LEU A 135 4.67 -0.45 5.40
C LEU A 135 4.00 -1.48 6.31
N ARG A 136 4.68 -1.91 7.39
CA ARG A 136 4.10 -2.87 8.36
C ARG A 136 2.83 -2.34 9.02
N LYS A 137 2.78 -1.04 9.36
CA LYS A 137 1.56 -0.41 9.91
C LYS A 137 0.43 -0.42 8.90
N LYS A 138 0.71 -0.11 7.63
CA LYS A 138 -0.28 -0.12 6.56
C LYS A 138 -0.83 -1.52 6.32
N GLU A 139 0.02 -2.53 6.21
CA GLU A 139 -0.40 -3.92 6.04
C GLU A 139 -1.28 -4.40 7.20
N TYR A 140 -0.90 -4.06 8.44
CA TYR A 140 -1.69 -4.39 9.61
C TYR A 140 -3.07 -3.69 9.59
N GLN A 141 -3.11 -2.43 9.19
CA GLN A 141 -4.34 -1.66 9.08
C GLN A 141 -5.27 -2.22 7.99
N ASP A 142 -4.73 -2.52 6.81
CA ASP A 142 -5.47 -3.13 5.70
C ASP A 142 -6.08 -4.48 6.11
N LYS A 143 -5.31 -5.30 6.85
CA LYS A 143 -5.80 -6.58 7.39
C LYS A 143 -6.95 -6.40 8.39
N ILE A 144 -6.89 -5.39 9.25
CA ILE A 144 -7.99 -5.08 10.18
C ILE A 144 -9.25 -4.64 9.42
N VAL A 145 -9.09 -3.79 8.40
CA VAL A 145 -10.22 -3.33 7.59
C VAL A 145 -10.91 -4.50 6.90
N GLU A 146 -10.14 -5.42 6.31
CA GLU A 146 -10.70 -6.61 5.65
C GLU A 146 -11.43 -7.53 6.64
N LEU A 147 -10.84 -7.79 7.82
CA LEU A 147 -11.49 -8.59 8.87
C LEU A 147 -12.81 -7.97 9.34
N ASN A 148 -12.85 -6.65 9.51
CA ASN A 148 -14.07 -5.94 9.89
C ASN A 148 -15.13 -5.99 8.80
N LYS A 149 -14.73 -5.89 7.53
CA LYS A 149 -15.63 -6.02 6.38
C LYS A 149 -16.25 -7.41 6.31
N GLN A 150 -15.46 -8.46 6.49
CA GLN A 150 -15.95 -9.84 6.52
C GLN A 150 -16.92 -10.07 7.68
N ARG A 151 -16.61 -9.57 8.88
CA ARG A 151 -17.52 -9.63 10.04
C ARG A 151 -18.84 -8.90 9.77
N ALA A 152 -18.78 -7.69 9.23
CA ALA A 152 -19.97 -6.91 8.93
C ALA A 152 -20.87 -7.60 7.89
N LEU A 153 -20.27 -8.22 6.86
CA LEU A 153 -20.99 -9.00 5.86
C LEU A 153 -21.67 -10.23 6.48
N LEU A 154 -20.96 -10.98 7.33
CA LEU A 154 -21.53 -12.13 8.02
C LEU A 154 -22.68 -11.73 8.96
N ASP A 155 -22.53 -10.62 9.69
CA ASP A 155 -23.58 -10.10 10.56
C ASP A 155 -24.81 -9.63 9.76
N LYS A 156 -24.59 -9.05 8.57
CA LYS A 156 -25.68 -8.72 7.65
C LYS A 156 -26.44 -9.98 7.21
N LEU A 157 -25.73 -11.02 6.76
CA LEU A 157 -26.36 -12.28 6.34
C LEU A 157 -27.14 -12.95 7.47
N LYS A 158 -26.61 -12.94 8.71
CA LYS A 158 -27.34 -13.42 9.90
C LYS A 158 -28.62 -12.65 10.14
N LYS A 159 -28.58 -11.31 10.06
CA LYS A 159 -29.76 -10.45 10.22
C LYS A 159 -30.80 -10.72 9.14
N GLU A 160 -30.37 -10.87 7.89
CA GLU A 160 -31.26 -11.23 6.78
C GLU A 160 -31.92 -12.58 7.03
N LEU A 161 -31.16 -13.61 7.41
CA LEU A 161 -31.70 -14.93 7.75
C LEU A 161 -32.73 -14.86 8.89
N TYR A 162 -32.41 -14.15 9.98
CA TYR A 162 -33.32 -14.02 11.12
C TYR A 162 -34.58 -13.22 10.80
N SER A 163 -34.49 -12.24 9.89
CA SER A 163 -35.67 -11.49 9.46
C SER A 163 -36.73 -12.36 8.79
N LEU A 164 -36.33 -13.48 8.18
CA LEU A 164 -37.24 -14.41 7.49
C LEU A 164 -38.22 -15.11 8.45
N PHE A 165 -37.89 -15.23 9.74
CA PHE A 165 -38.79 -15.80 10.74
C PHE A 165 -40.02 -14.92 11.00
N ALA A 166 -39.93 -13.62 10.74
CA ALA A 166 -41.06 -12.69 10.84
C ALA A 166 -41.87 -12.57 9.53
N GLU A 167 -41.39 -13.14 8.41
CA GLU A 167 -42.09 -13.08 7.12
C GLU A 167 -43.26 -14.07 7.10
N THR A 168 -44.47 -13.53 6.93
CA THR A 168 -45.72 -14.29 6.96
C THR A 168 -46.10 -14.85 5.60
N ASN A 169 -45.60 -14.28 4.50
CA ASN A 169 -45.83 -14.80 3.15
C ASN A 169 -44.88 -15.97 2.83
N PRO A 170 -45.39 -17.21 2.68
CA PRO A 170 -44.54 -18.39 2.49
C PRO A 170 -43.71 -18.38 1.19
N GLN A 171 -44.27 -17.85 0.09
CA GLN A 171 -43.57 -17.76 -1.19
C GLN A 171 -42.42 -16.76 -1.12
N LYS A 172 -42.69 -15.59 -0.53
CA LYS A 172 -41.68 -14.55 -0.34
C LYS A 172 -40.57 -15.03 0.60
N ARG A 173 -40.93 -15.74 1.66
CA ARG A 173 -39.98 -16.35 2.61
C ARG A 173 -39.09 -17.40 1.96
N GLY A 174 -39.66 -18.31 1.16
CA GLY A 174 -38.90 -19.34 0.44
C GLY A 174 -37.86 -18.74 -0.51
N LYS A 175 -38.29 -17.81 -1.37
CA LYS A 175 -37.38 -17.10 -2.29
C LYS A 175 -36.29 -16.30 -1.58
N ALA A 176 -36.63 -15.68 -0.45
CA ALA A 176 -35.66 -14.94 0.34
C ALA A 176 -34.67 -15.88 1.07
N LEU A 177 -35.12 -17.07 1.51
CA LEU A 177 -34.25 -18.09 2.07
C LEU A 177 -33.22 -18.58 1.05
N GLU A 178 -33.65 -18.88 -0.18
CA GLU A 178 -32.75 -19.26 -1.28
C GLU A 178 -31.63 -18.22 -1.46
N SER A 179 -32.01 -16.94 -1.56
CA SER A 179 -31.04 -15.83 -1.72
C SER A 179 -30.07 -15.72 -0.55
N VAL A 180 -30.56 -15.78 0.70
CA VAL A 180 -29.70 -15.63 1.89
C VAL A 180 -28.74 -16.81 2.04
N LEU A 181 -29.21 -18.04 1.78
CA LEU A 181 -28.36 -19.24 1.85
C LEU A 181 -27.31 -19.26 0.73
N ASN A 182 -27.66 -18.85 -0.49
CA ASN A 182 -26.70 -18.71 -1.57
C ASN A 182 -25.62 -17.68 -1.24
N ASN A 183 -25.99 -16.51 -0.70
CA ASN A 183 -25.01 -15.52 -0.26
C ASN A 183 -24.14 -16.03 0.91
N TYR A 184 -24.70 -16.84 1.81
CA TYR A 184 -23.96 -17.50 2.89
C TYR A 184 -22.94 -18.50 2.35
N PHE A 185 -23.33 -19.36 1.40
CA PHE A 185 -22.43 -20.29 0.75
C PHE A 185 -21.33 -19.60 -0.05
N LYS A 186 -21.68 -18.53 -0.77
CA LYS A 186 -20.72 -17.70 -1.49
C LYS A 186 -19.70 -17.03 -0.55
N PHE A 187 -20.13 -16.60 0.64
CA PHE A 187 -19.22 -16.04 1.66
C PHE A 187 -18.13 -17.05 2.07
N TYR A 188 -18.47 -18.33 2.18
CA TYR A 188 -17.53 -19.42 2.45
C TYR A 188 -16.90 -20.03 1.19
N GLN A 189 -17.13 -19.45 0.02
CA GLN A 189 -16.58 -19.90 -1.26
C GLN A 189 -16.96 -21.34 -1.64
N ILE A 190 -18.13 -21.82 -1.21
CA ILE A 190 -18.60 -23.18 -1.51
C ILE A 190 -19.59 -23.23 -2.69
N LEU A 191 -20.16 -22.08 -3.09
CA LEU A 191 -21.20 -22.00 -4.12
C LEU A 191 -20.63 -21.86 -5.53
N VAL A 192 -21.05 -22.76 -6.42
CA VAL A 192 -20.71 -22.74 -7.86
C VAL A 192 -21.73 -21.92 -8.65
N LYS A 193 -23.03 -22.07 -8.35
CA LYS A 193 -24.10 -21.35 -9.06
C LYS A 193 -25.33 -21.10 -8.18
N ASP A 194 -25.86 -19.86 -8.24
CA ASP A 194 -26.99 -19.37 -7.44
C ASP A 194 -28.35 -20.00 -7.84
N ASP A 195 -28.63 -20.20 -9.12
CA ASP A 195 -29.79 -20.96 -9.58
C ASP A 195 -29.46 -21.72 -10.86
N PHE A 196 -29.82 -23.01 -10.92
CA PHE A 196 -29.61 -23.81 -12.12
C PHE A 196 -30.96 -24.15 -12.76
N ARG A 197 -31.16 -23.63 -13.96
CA ARG A 197 -32.33 -23.92 -14.79
C ARG A 197 -31.90 -24.73 -16.00
N ARG A 198 -32.51 -25.90 -16.20
CA ARG A 198 -32.40 -26.65 -17.45
C ARG A 198 -33.61 -26.30 -18.31
N THR A 199 -33.37 -25.72 -19.48
CA THR A 199 -34.42 -25.51 -20.48
C THR A 199 -34.56 -26.76 -21.34
N GLY A 200 -35.80 -27.08 -21.73
CA GLY A 200 -36.09 -28.17 -22.67
C GLY A 200 -35.81 -27.76 -24.11
N ASP A 201 -36.28 -28.58 -25.05
CA ASP A 201 -36.21 -28.25 -26.47
C ASP A 201 -37.03 -26.98 -26.79
N VAL A 202 -36.77 -26.39 -27.97
CA VAL A 202 -37.30 -25.06 -28.36
C VAL A 202 -38.83 -24.99 -28.18
N GLY A 203 -39.27 -24.28 -27.14
CA GLY A 203 -40.69 -24.08 -26.81
C GLY A 203 -41.15 -24.70 -25.48
N GLU A 204 -40.37 -25.59 -24.85
CA GLU A 204 -40.79 -26.35 -23.66
C GLU A 204 -40.59 -25.62 -22.31
N GLY A 205 -39.95 -24.45 -22.31
CA GLY A 205 -39.72 -23.67 -21.10
C GLY A 205 -38.67 -24.28 -20.15
N VAL A 206 -38.73 -23.91 -18.86
CA VAL A 206 -37.80 -24.42 -17.83
C VAL A 206 -38.29 -25.80 -17.37
N VAL A 207 -37.53 -26.84 -17.71
CA VAL A 207 -37.84 -28.25 -17.41
C VAL A 207 -37.44 -28.61 -15.98
N GLU A 208 -36.42 -27.95 -15.43
CA GLU A 208 -35.92 -28.21 -14.09
C GLU A 208 -35.30 -26.96 -13.48
N GLN A 209 -35.61 -26.69 -12.21
CA GLN A 209 -34.98 -25.64 -11.40
C GLN A 209 -34.39 -26.27 -10.13
N ILE A 210 -33.12 -25.94 -9.86
CA ILE A 210 -32.39 -26.33 -8.65
C ILE A 210 -31.96 -25.06 -7.94
N ASP A 211 -32.18 -25.03 -6.63
CA ASP A 211 -32.01 -23.85 -5.77
C ASP A 211 -30.54 -23.45 -5.58
N GLY A 212 -29.60 -24.39 -5.75
CA GLY A 212 -28.17 -24.09 -5.76
C GLY A 212 -27.31 -25.27 -6.18
N ILE A 213 -26.09 -24.98 -6.65
CA ILE A 213 -25.06 -25.99 -6.91
C ILE A 213 -23.80 -25.62 -6.13
N ILE A 214 -23.34 -26.50 -5.25
CA ILE A 214 -22.13 -26.30 -4.45
C ILE A 214 -21.09 -27.38 -4.74
N GLU A 215 -19.81 -27.04 -4.54
CA GLU A 215 -18.69 -27.98 -4.66
C GLU A 215 -18.09 -28.21 -3.27
N ILE A 216 -17.99 -29.48 -2.87
CA ILE A 216 -17.33 -29.91 -1.63
C ILE A 216 -16.41 -31.07 -2.00
N ASP A 217 -15.13 -30.99 -1.65
CA ASP A 217 -14.12 -32.03 -1.94
C ASP A 217 -14.11 -32.51 -3.41
N ASN A 218 -14.21 -31.56 -4.35
CA ASN A 218 -14.32 -31.80 -5.79
C ASN A 218 -15.53 -32.64 -6.24
N GLN A 219 -16.55 -32.72 -5.40
CA GLN A 219 -17.83 -33.34 -5.72
C GLN A 219 -18.93 -32.27 -5.83
N ILE A 220 -19.80 -32.45 -6.83
CA ILE A 220 -20.91 -31.55 -7.07
C ILE A 220 -22.13 -32.01 -6.28
N TYR A 221 -22.68 -31.08 -5.50
CA TYR A 221 -23.91 -31.27 -4.75
C TYR A 221 -25.00 -30.36 -5.30
N LEU A 222 -26.14 -30.96 -5.65
CA LEU A 222 -27.37 -30.24 -5.94
C LEU A 222 -28.03 -29.92 -4.62
N VAL A 223 -28.32 -28.64 -4.40
CA VAL A 223 -28.94 -28.16 -3.17
C VAL A 223 -30.41 -27.89 -3.41
N GLU A 224 -31.27 -28.47 -2.58
CA GLU A 224 -32.68 -28.09 -2.46
C GLU A 224 -32.92 -27.41 -1.12
N MET A 225 -33.61 -26.27 -1.12
CA MET A 225 -33.89 -25.47 0.06
C MET A 225 -35.40 -25.32 0.23
N LYS A 226 -35.96 -25.79 1.35
CA LYS A 226 -37.40 -25.68 1.61
C LYS A 226 -37.75 -25.10 2.97
N TRP A 227 -38.63 -24.10 2.95
CA TRP A 227 -39.30 -23.55 4.13
C TRP A 227 -40.81 -23.74 4.04
N LYS A 228 -41.31 -24.85 4.59
CA LYS A 228 -42.75 -25.19 4.62
C LYS A 228 -43.38 -24.89 5.98
N LYS A 229 -44.72 -24.98 6.05
CA LYS A 229 -45.45 -24.96 7.33
C LYS A 229 -45.20 -26.26 8.10
N ASP A 230 -45.29 -27.39 7.41
CA ASP A 230 -45.09 -28.72 7.99
C ASP A 230 -43.66 -29.22 7.72
N PRO A 231 -43.13 -30.13 8.56
CA PRO A 231 -41.81 -30.74 8.35
C PRO A 231 -41.70 -31.48 7.01
N ILE A 232 -40.49 -31.59 6.49
CA ILE A 232 -40.21 -32.25 5.21
C ILE A 232 -40.54 -33.75 5.30
N GLY A 233 -41.34 -34.23 4.35
CA GLY A 233 -41.79 -35.61 4.24
C GLY A 233 -40.99 -36.46 3.25
N GLY A 234 -41.25 -37.76 3.23
CA GLY A 234 -40.59 -38.68 2.28
C GLY A 234 -40.74 -38.26 0.81
N ASN A 235 -41.92 -37.79 0.40
CA ASN A 235 -42.19 -37.34 -0.97
C ASN A 235 -41.28 -36.18 -1.41
N ASP A 236 -40.94 -35.27 -0.51
CA ASP A 236 -40.03 -34.15 -0.80
C ASP A 236 -38.60 -34.65 -1.05
N ILE A 237 -38.14 -35.60 -0.23
CA ILE A 237 -36.82 -36.23 -0.37
C ILE A 237 -36.74 -37.02 -1.66
N PHE A 238 -37.72 -37.89 -1.94
CA PHE A 238 -37.75 -38.68 -3.18
C PHE A 238 -37.83 -37.81 -4.44
N SER A 239 -38.54 -36.68 -4.39
CA SER A 239 -38.57 -35.73 -5.50
C SER A 239 -37.19 -35.14 -5.81
N HIS A 240 -36.41 -34.78 -4.78
CA HIS A 240 -35.05 -34.29 -4.97
C HIS A 240 -34.10 -35.42 -5.43
N LEU A 241 -34.24 -36.63 -4.88
CA LEU A 241 -33.46 -37.79 -5.32
C LEU A 241 -33.68 -38.13 -6.79
N GLY A 242 -34.93 -38.05 -7.28
CA GLY A 242 -35.23 -38.25 -8.70
C GLY A 242 -34.46 -37.29 -9.63
N ARG A 243 -34.19 -36.06 -9.17
CA ARG A 243 -33.38 -35.06 -9.92
C ARG A 243 -31.90 -35.42 -9.95
N ILE A 244 -31.40 -36.08 -8.91
CA ILE A 244 -30.01 -36.49 -8.77
C ILE A 244 -29.74 -37.82 -9.49
N TYR A 245 -30.67 -38.77 -9.41
CA TYR A 245 -30.49 -40.17 -9.83
C TYR A 245 -30.05 -40.35 -11.28
N HIS A 246 -30.46 -39.44 -12.18
CA HIS A 246 -30.11 -39.49 -13.60
C HIS A 246 -28.74 -38.86 -13.93
N ARG A 247 -27.98 -38.39 -12.92
CA ARG A 247 -26.72 -37.67 -13.11
C ARG A 247 -25.57 -38.48 -12.52
N ALA A 248 -24.61 -38.86 -13.35
CA ALA A 248 -23.39 -39.54 -12.89
C ALA A 248 -22.62 -38.64 -11.90
N ASN A 249 -22.22 -39.20 -10.75
CA ASN A 249 -21.44 -38.52 -9.70
C ASN A 249 -22.10 -37.26 -9.09
N ALA A 250 -23.43 -37.14 -9.16
CA ALA A 250 -24.15 -36.06 -8.49
C ALA A 250 -24.57 -36.48 -7.08
N HIS A 251 -24.38 -35.57 -6.13
CA HIS A 251 -24.81 -35.74 -4.75
C HIS A 251 -25.94 -34.75 -4.43
N GLY A 252 -26.67 -35.01 -3.35
CA GLY A 252 -27.79 -34.18 -2.91
C GLY A 252 -27.58 -33.60 -1.52
N ILE A 253 -27.85 -32.30 -1.37
CA ILE A 253 -27.99 -31.66 -0.07
C ILE A 253 -29.41 -31.09 0.02
N PHE A 254 -30.14 -31.54 1.03
CA PHE A 254 -31.46 -31.01 1.34
C PHE A 254 -31.36 -30.15 2.60
N ILE A 255 -31.83 -28.90 2.51
CA ILE A 255 -31.81 -27.94 3.61
C ILE A 255 -33.25 -27.56 3.94
N SER A 256 -33.62 -27.69 5.21
CA SER A 256 -34.94 -27.27 5.67
C SER A 256 -34.91 -26.42 6.93
N ALA A 257 -35.65 -25.32 6.89
CA ALA A 257 -35.95 -24.50 8.06
C ALA A 257 -37.12 -25.06 8.89
N SER A 258 -37.87 -26.03 8.37
CA SER A 258 -39.06 -26.60 9.00
C SER A 258 -38.80 -27.94 9.70
N GLY A 259 -37.56 -28.42 9.65
CA GLY A 259 -37.17 -29.75 10.13
C GLY A 259 -37.69 -30.89 9.23
N TYR A 260 -37.47 -32.11 9.69
CA TYR A 260 -37.83 -33.34 8.96
C TYR A 260 -38.81 -34.18 9.77
N SER A 261 -39.83 -34.70 9.09
CA SER A 261 -40.74 -35.69 9.66
C SER A 261 -40.04 -37.06 9.78
N PRO A 262 -40.55 -37.99 10.60
CA PRO A 262 -40.02 -39.35 10.66
C PRO A 262 -39.96 -40.03 9.29
N SER A 263 -40.97 -39.84 8.43
CA SER A 263 -40.99 -40.41 7.07
C SER A 263 -39.93 -39.77 6.17
N GLY A 264 -39.66 -38.47 6.30
CA GLY A 264 -38.57 -37.79 5.60
C GLY A 264 -37.19 -38.31 6.02
N ILE A 265 -36.97 -38.52 7.32
CA ILE A 265 -35.72 -39.09 7.85
C ILE A 265 -35.52 -40.53 7.33
N THR A 266 -36.56 -41.36 7.36
CA THR A 266 -36.49 -42.73 6.82
C THR A 266 -36.16 -42.73 5.34
N ALA A 267 -36.84 -41.91 4.53
CA ALA A 267 -36.56 -41.78 3.10
C ALA A 267 -35.11 -41.35 2.82
N ALA A 268 -34.58 -40.39 3.58
CA ALA A 268 -33.19 -39.96 3.45
C ALA A 268 -32.19 -41.07 3.79
N LYS A 269 -32.46 -41.87 4.84
CA LYS A 269 -31.62 -43.02 5.21
C LYS A 269 -31.62 -44.09 4.12
N GLU A 270 -32.78 -44.45 3.60
CA GLU A 270 -32.90 -45.43 2.52
C GLU A 270 -32.13 -45.01 1.28
N ALA A 271 -32.14 -43.71 0.96
CA ALA A 271 -31.39 -43.15 -0.17
C ALA A 271 -29.87 -43.24 0.02
N LEU A 272 -29.38 -43.07 1.25
CA LEU A 272 -27.94 -43.16 1.56
C LEU A 272 -27.42 -44.60 1.59
N ILE A 273 -28.27 -45.59 1.85
CA ILE A 273 -27.89 -47.02 1.91
C ILE A 273 -27.75 -47.64 0.50
N LYS A 274 -28.39 -47.06 -0.51
CA LYS A 274 -28.41 -47.58 -1.89
C LYS A 274 -27.31 -47.04 -2.82
N ASN A 275 -26.40 -46.22 -2.31
CA ASN A 275 -25.22 -45.72 -3.04
C ASN A 275 -23.96 -46.47 -2.63
#